data_AF-A0A7C5NL32-F1
#
_entry.id   AF-A0A7C5NL32-F1
#
_cell.length_a   1.000
_cell.length_b   1.000
_cell.length_c   1.000
_cell.angle_alpha   90.00
_cell.angle_beta   90.00
_cell.angle_gamma   90.00
#
_symmetry.space_group_name_H-M   'P 1'
#
loop_
_entity.id
_entity.type
_entity.pdbx_description
1 polymer ?
#
loop_
_entity_poly.entity_id
_entity_poly.type
_entity_poly.pdbx_seq_one_letter_code
_entity_poly.pdbx_strand_id
1 'polypeptide(L)'
;DTGRGKCIVFRMPGEDISFQDEIRGKLQKKAEDLKDFVILRSDGTPVFHLANVVDDIFMGITHVIRGDDHMENTFRHIALFRALDAEPPRYAHLPMIVNANGKPYSKRDGAAYVGEFRDAGFLPDALFNFLALLGWSPGNDIEIMTREQMIQYFDLARVKPSPARFDMKKLEWMNNKYICMLPLTRFIDYAKQAVSATGWNVDVSSEYFQRVCALLQSRTNTFDDIKQWGYFFKEEIDYDESAVQKTLKKPGMKDILSALKTLLETVDFTVNSIEDSIHKIEQAYSIPQGKLNFPIRIAITGISRGAGLYETMEILGKKRCIDRLNYAIANLCG
;
A
#
# COMPACT_ATOMS: atom_id res chain seq x y z
N ASP A 1 45.03 13.98 3.39
CA ASP A 1 45.28 14.54 4.73
C ASP A 1 44.60 13.73 5.81
N THR A 2 45.31 12.77 6.38
CA THR A 2 44.80 11.84 7.40
C THR A 2 45.29 12.26 8.79
N GLY A 3 44.45 12.98 9.53
CA GLY A 3 44.25 12.76 10.97
C GLY A 3 45.37 13.14 11.95
N ARG A 4 45.85 14.39 11.94
CA ARG A 4 46.53 14.95 13.13
C ARG A 4 45.54 15.81 13.92
N GLY A 5 44.95 15.23 14.96
CA GLY A 5 44.10 15.96 15.89
C GLY A 5 43.81 15.14 17.14
N LYS A 6 43.76 15.79 18.31
CA LYS A 6 43.42 15.15 19.59
C LYS A 6 41.90 14.95 19.64
N CYS A 7 41.43 13.76 19.97
CA CYS A 7 40.01 13.49 20.25
C CYS A 7 39.78 13.32 21.76
N ILE A 8 38.54 13.44 22.21
CA ILE A 8 38.17 13.07 23.59
C ILE A 8 37.57 11.67 23.56
N VAL A 9 38.14 10.79 24.37
CA VAL A 9 37.70 9.41 24.55
C VAL A 9 37.04 9.29 25.92
N PHE A 10 35.85 8.71 25.95
CA PHE A 10 35.19 8.33 27.18
C PHE A 10 35.76 7.00 27.68
N ARG A 11 36.22 7.02 28.93
CA ARG A 11 36.70 5.83 29.63
C ARG A 11 35.52 5.10 30.25
N MET A 12 35.30 3.85 29.87
CA MET A 12 34.26 3.01 30.45
C MET A 12 34.55 2.76 31.94
N PRO A 13 33.50 2.60 32.78
CA PRO A 13 33.65 2.56 34.24
C PRO A 13 34.35 1.29 34.77
N GLY A 14 34.56 0.27 33.92
CA GLY A 14 35.18 -0.98 34.34
C GLY A 14 34.26 -1.91 35.14
N GLU A 15 32.96 -1.66 35.11
CA GLU A 15 31.91 -2.47 35.72
C GLU A 15 30.94 -3.01 34.66
N ASP A 16 30.22 -4.08 35.01
CA ASP A 16 29.13 -4.60 34.20
C ASP A 16 28.01 -3.57 34.07
N ILE A 17 27.47 -3.42 32.86
CA ILE A 17 26.32 -2.55 32.61
C ILE A 17 25.11 -3.41 32.30
N SER A 18 24.02 -3.17 33.03
CA SER A 18 22.73 -3.79 32.75
C SER A 18 21.62 -2.77 32.76
N PHE A 19 20.55 -3.06 32.03
CA PHE A 19 19.31 -2.29 32.03
C PHE A 19 18.11 -3.17 31.74
N GLN A 20 16.93 -2.67 32.11
CA GLN A 20 15.66 -3.26 31.75
C GLN A 20 15.15 -2.57 30.48
N ASP A 21 14.97 -3.36 29.41
CA ASP A 21 14.26 -2.92 28.22
C ASP A 21 12.77 -3.29 28.32
N GLU A 22 11.89 -2.38 27.92
CA GLU A 22 10.44 -2.58 27.97
C GLU A 22 9.96 -3.68 26.99
N ILE A 23 10.76 -4.04 25.97
CA ILE A 23 10.42 -5.07 24.96
C ILE A 23 11.37 -6.27 25.04
N ARG A 24 12.68 -6.03 25.17
CA ARG A 24 13.74 -7.05 25.15
C ARG A 24 14.00 -7.69 26.51
N GLY A 25 13.42 -7.16 27.58
CA GLY A 25 13.66 -7.64 28.93
C GLY A 25 15.00 -7.15 29.51
N LYS A 26 15.50 -7.85 30.53
CA LYS A 26 16.79 -7.51 31.15
C LYS A 26 17.95 -7.84 30.21
N LEU A 27 18.80 -6.85 29.97
CA LEU A 27 20.01 -6.96 29.17
C LEU A 27 21.23 -6.65 30.02
N GLN A 28 22.33 -7.36 29.81
CA GLN A 28 23.58 -7.17 30.55
C GLN A 28 24.77 -7.37 29.63
N LYS A 29 25.80 -6.56 29.84
CA LYS A 29 27.10 -6.67 29.18
C LYS A 29 28.23 -6.57 30.21
N LYS A 30 29.22 -7.45 30.05
CA LYS A 30 30.36 -7.49 30.96
C LYS A 30 31.30 -6.31 30.76
N ALA A 31 31.96 -5.89 31.83
CA ALA A 31 32.98 -4.84 31.78
C ALA A 31 34.04 -5.07 30.68
N GLU A 32 34.50 -6.31 30.50
CA GLU A 32 35.55 -6.68 29.54
C GLU A 32 35.14 -6.46 28.07
N ASP A 33 33.83 -6.50 27.77
CA ASP A 33 33.29 -6.31 26.43
C ASP A 33 32.99 -4.84 26.11
N LEU A 34 33.14 -3.95 27.10
CA LEU A 34 32.84 -2.52 27.01
C LEU A 34 34.13 -1.72 26.83
N LYS A 35 34.46 -1.42 25.57
CA LYS A 35 35.64 -0.63 25.21
C LYS A 35 35.38 0.86 25.30
N ASP A 36 36.40 1.59 25.74
CA ASP A 36 36.48 3.04 25.63
C ASP A 36 36.18 3.50 24.20
N PHE A 37 35.49 4.63 24.07
CA PHE A 37 35.03 5.11 22.77
C PHE A 37 35.14 6.63 22.65
N VAL A 38 35.36 7.11 21.43
CA VAL A 38 35.46 8.55 21.15
C VAL A 38 34.11 9.21 21.42
N ILE A 39 34.10 10.32 22.17
CA ILE A 39 32.91 11.15 22.41
C ILE A 39 32.96 12.51 21.70
N LEU A 40 34.16 13.03 21.47
CA LEU A 40 34.38 14.28 20.73
C LEU A 40 35.45 14.06 19.68
N ARG A 41 35.13 14.36 18.41
CA ARG A 41 36.09 14.30 17.32
C ARG A 41 37.11 15.44 17.44
N SER A 42 38.22 15.32 16.72
CA SER A 42 39.29 16.32 16.74
C SER A 42 38.91 17.67 16.14
N ASP A 43 37.84 17.73 15.36
CA ASP A 43 37.26 18.96 14.81
C ASP A 43 36.27 19.63 15.78
N GLY A 44 36.11 19.09 17.00
CA GLY A 44 35.18 19.60 18.01
C GLY A 44 33.74 19.09 17.84
N THR A 45 33.45 18.24 16.85
CA THR A 45 32.09 17.72 16.64
C THR A 45 31.81 16.55 17.59
N PRO A 46 30.74 16.60 18.41
CA PRO A 46 30.34 15.47 19.24
C PRO A 46 29.94 14.28 18.35
N VAL A 47 30.26 13.07 18.80
CA VAL A 47 29.72 11.87 18.16
C VAL A 47 28.27 11.64 18.59
N PHE A 48 27.57 10.80 17.83
CA PHE A 48 26.19 10.40 18.09
C PHE A 48 25.90 10.03 19.55
N HIS A 49 26.80 9.30 20.23
CA HIS A 49 26.60 8.89 21.62
C HIS A 49 26.50 10.07 22.60
N LEU A 50 27.46 11.01 22.54
CA LEU A 50 27.47 12.16 23.44
C LEU A 50 26.33 13.12 23.13
N ALA A 51 26.10 13.40 21.83
CA ALA A 51 25.04 14.29 21.40
C ALA A 51 23.66 13.82 21.89
N ASN A 52 23.29 12.56 21.62
CA ASN A 52 22.00 12.05 22.05
C ASN A 52 21.82 12.05 23.57
N VAL A 53 22.83 11.63 24.34
CA VAL A 53 22.68 11.57 25.80
C VAL A 53 22.49 12.97 26.38
N VAL A 54 23.27 13.94 25.92
CA VAL A 54 23.13 15.33 26.38
C VAL A 54 21.77 15.91 25.97
N ASP A 55 21.32 15.66 24.74
CA ASP A 55 20.01 16.11 24.27
C ASP A 55 18.86 15.43 25.02
N ASP A 56 18.94 14.12 25.28
CA ASP A 56 17.95 13.37 26.04
C ASP A 56 17.81 13.91 27.48
N ILE A 57 18.94 14.23 28.14
CA ILE A 57 18.96 14.88 29.46
C ILE A 57 18.33 16.27 29.37
N PHE A 58 18.80 17.09 28.43
CA PHE A 58 18.37 18.47 28.29
C PHE A 58 16.87 18.59 27.98
N MET A 59 16.34 17.68 27.15
CA MET A 59 14.93 17.63 26.76
C MET A 59 14.04 16.86 27.75
N GLY A 60 14.62 16.29 28.81
CA GLY A 60 13.87 15.54 29.83
C GLY A 60 13.17 14.30 29.27
N ILE A 61 13.83 13.58 28.34
CA ILE A 61 13.26 12.38 27.72
C ILE A 61 13.05 11.30 28.78
N THR A 62 11.84 10.73 28.81
CA THR A 62 11.48 9.67 29.78
C THR A 62 11.52 8.27 29.17
N HIS A 63 11.27 8.15 27.87
CA HIS A 63 11.24 6.90 27.13
C HIS A 63 11.95 7.07 25.78
N VAL A 64 12.94 6.24 25.51
CA VAL A 64 13.62 6.16 24.21
C VAL A 64 13.15 4.90 23.50
N ILE A 65 12.34 5.08 22.46
CA ILE A 65 11.84 4.01 21.59
C ILE A 65 12.59 4.08 20.26
N ARG A 66 13.36 3.03 19.94
CA ARG A 66 14.21 3.00 18.74
C ARG A 66 14.43 1.58 18.20
N GLY A 67 15.02 1.45 17.03
CA GLY A 67 15.37 0.14 16.45
C GLY A 67 16.36 -0.64 17.31
N ASP A 68 16.25 -1.97 17.29
CA ASP A 68 17.10 -2.89 18.03
C ASP A 68 18.55 -2.96 17.53
N ASP A 69 18.81 -2.44 16.34
CA ASP A 69 20.16 -2.15 15.82
C ASP A 69 20.94 -1.14 16.70
N HIS A 70 20.24 -0.40 17.56
CA HIS A 70 20.84 0.51 18.54
C HIS A 70 20.96 -0.07 19.97
N MET A 71 20.62 -1.34 20.20
CA MET A 71 20.71 -1.96 21.53
C MET A 71 22.12 -1.88 22.13
N GLU A 72 23.15 -2.15 21.33
CA GLU A 72 24.56 -2.09 21.75
C GLU A 72 24.95 -0.67 22.21
N ASN A 73 24.39 0.36 21.57
CA ASN A 73 24.66 1.75 21.93
C ASN A 73 24.10 2.10 23.31
N THR A 74 23.04 1.44 23.76
CA THR A 74 22.39 1.70 25.06
C THR A 74 23.33 1.49 26.23
N PHE A 75 24.17 0.46 26.21
CA PHE A 75 25.16 0.23 27.29
C PHE A 75 26.13 1.42 27.43
N ARG A 76 26.58 1.97 26.29
CA ARG A 76 27.43 3.17 26.28
C ARG A 76 26.68 4.41 26.74
N HIS A 77 25.42 4.55 26.34
CA HIS A 77 24.59 5.69 26.73
C HIS A 77 24.35 5.70 28.24
N ILE A 78 24.02 4.55 28.85
CA ILE A 78 23.85 4.41 30.30
C ILE A 78 25.13 4.84 31.05
N ALA A 79 26.31 4.45 30.57
CA ALA A 79 27.56 4.88 31.17
C ALA A 79 27.74 6.41 31.11
N LEU A 80 27.35 7.03 29.99
CA LEU A 80 27.40 8.49 29.83
C LEU A 80 26.40 9.21 30.73
N PHE A 81 25.15 8.71 30.84
CA PHE A 81 24.15 9.24 31.77
C PHE A 81 24.68 9.23 33.21
N ARG A 82 25.22 8.09 33.66
CA ARG A 82 25.85 7.95 34.98
C ARG A 82 27.00 8.92 35.19
N ALA A 83 27.87 9.09 34.19
CA ALA A 83 29.01 10.01 34.27
C ALA A 83 28.61 11.49 34.29
N LEU A 84 27.39 11.81 33.88
CA LEU A 84 26.79 13.15 33.93
C LEU A 84 25.84 13.30 35.14
N ASP A 85 25.87 12.36 36.09
CA ASP A 85 24.99 12.31 37.26
C ASP A 85 23.49 12.41 36.91
N ALA A 86 23.10 11.84 35.77
CA ALA A 86 21.73 11.84 35.26
C ALA A 86 21.12 10.43 35.24
N GLU A 87 19.82 10.33 35.49
CA GLU A 87 19.08 9.08 35.39
C GLU A 87 18.80 8.74 33.91
N PRO A 88 19.17 7.54 33.42
CA PRO A 88 18.83 7.13 32.07
C PRO A 88 17.30 7.00 31.88
N PRO A 89 16.77 7.31 30.69
CA PRO A 89 15.37 7.05 30.36
C PRO A 89 15.08 5.54 30.31
N ARG A 90 13.80 5.20 30.29
CA ARG A 90 13.37 3.83 29.93
C ARG A 90 13.67 3.59 28.46
N TYR A 91 14.17 2.40 28.15
CA TYR A 91 14.46 2.01 26.76
C TYR A 91 13.49 0.95 26.26
N ALA A 92 13.08 1.08 25.01
CA ALA A 92 12.30 0.07 24.30
C ALA A 92 12.88 -0.11 22.90
N HIS A 93 13.44 -1.29 22.62
CA HIS A 93 14.07 -1.59 21.33
C HIS A 93 13.13 -2.38 20.42
N LEU A 94 12.60 -1.69 19.40
CA LEU A 94 11.72 -2.24 18.38
C LEU A 94 12.49 -3.20 17.46
N PRO A 95 11.98 -4.41 17.18
CA PRO A 95 12.64 -5.31 16.25
C PRO A 95 12.59 -4.75 14.81
N MET A 96 13.64 -5.01 14.03
CA MET A 96 13.64 -4.66 12.61
C MET A 96 12.46 -5.25 11.84
N ILE A 97 11.92 -4.47 10.90
CA ILE A 97 11.01 -4.97 9.88
C ILE A 97 11.81 -5.82 8.88
N VAL A 98 11.28 -6.99 8.54
CA VAL A 98 11.94 -7.96 7.65
C VAL A 98 11.12 -8.25 6.39
N ASN A 99 11.81 -8.68 5.33
CA ASN A 99 11.20 -9.17 4.10
C ASN A 99 10.70 -10.62 4.25
N ALA A 100 10.19 -11.20 3.16
CA ALA A 100 9.68 -12.57 3.13
C ALA A 100 10.72 -13.64 3.46
N ASN A 101 12.01 -13.33 3.33
CA ASN A 101 13.13 -14.20 3.64
C ASN A 101 13.70 -13.97 5.05
N GLY A 102 13.06 -13.11 5.87
CA GLY A 102 13.52 -12.78 7.22
C GLY A 102 14.74 -11.84 7.27
N LYS A 103 15.16 -11.26 6.14
CA LYS A 103 16.24 -10.26 6.11
C LYS A 103 15.67 -8.86 6.33
N PRO A 104 16.43 -7.89 6.88
CA PRO A 104 15.97 -6.50 7.01
C PRO A 104 15.40 -5.98 5.70
N TYR A 105 14.20 -5.39 5.78
CA TYR A 105 13.52 -4.85 4.61
C TYR A 105 14.31 -3.66 4.04
N SER A 106 14.53 -3.63 2.73
CA SER A 106 15.37 -2.64 2.06
C SER A 106 14.75 -2.17 0.75
N LYS A 107 15.35 -1.15 0.12
CA LYS A 107 14.98 -0.71 -1.25
C LYS A 107 14.98 -1.84 -2.29
N ARG A 108 15.73 -2.92 -2.07
CA ARG A 108 15.75 -4.07 -2.99
C ARG A 108 14.48 -4.91 -2.91
N ASP A 109 13.70 -4.74 -1.84
CA ASP A 109 12.47 -5.48 -1.56
C ASP A 109 11.21 -4.70 -1.95
N GLY A 110 11.34 -3.43 -2.36
CA GLY A 110 10.24 -2.55 -2.77
C GLY A 110 10.36 -1.13 -2.24
N ALA A 111 9.23 -0.44 -2.15
CA ALA A 111 9.12 0.90 -1.59
C ALA A 111 9.64 0.92 -0.14
N ALA A 112 10.64 1.75 0.13
CA ALA A 112 11.32 1.83 1.42
C ALA A 112 11.08 3.16 2.15
N TYR A 113 10.58 4.18 1.44
CA TYR A 113 10.27 5.49 2.01
C TYR A 113 8.78 5.79 1.87
N VAL A 114 8.21 6.48 2.88
CA VAL A 114 6.79 6.84 2.93
C VAL A 114 6.30 7.55 1.66
N GLY A 115 7.16 8.37 1.04
CA GLY A 115 6.85 9.06 -0.22
C GLY A 115 6.50 8.12 -1.37
N GLU A 116 7.17 6.97 -1.47
CA GLU A 116 6.91 5.99 -2.55
C GLU A 116 5.51 5.36 -2.41
N PHE A 117 5.06 5.09 -1.18
CA PHE A 117 3.70 4.60 -0.93
C PHE A 117 2.64 5.65 -1.26
N ARG A 118 2.90 6.92 -0.91
CA ARG A 118 2.02 8.03 -1.29
C ARG A 118 1.90 8.12 -2.81
N ASP A 119 3.03 8.07 -3.51
CA ASP A 119 3.07 8.19 -4.97
C ASP A 119 2.43 6.97 -5.66
N ALA A 120 2.46 5.80 -5.02
CA ALA A 120 1.74 4.60 -5.42
C ALA A 120 0.25 4.60 -5.01
N GLY A 121 -0.27 5.70 -4.47
CA GLY A 121 -1.70 5.87 -4.20
C GLY A 121 -2.21 5.18 -2.93
N PHE A 122 -1.34 4.88 -1.97
CA PHE A 122 -1.77 4.43 -0.64
C PHE A 122 -2.30 5.59 0.20
N LEU A 123 -3.37 5.34 0.95
CA LEU A 123 -3.90 6.29 1.91
C LEU A 123 -2.98 6.38 3.14
N PRO A 124 -2.75 7.60 3.67
CA PRO A 124 -1.84 7.80 4.79
C PRO A 124 -2.25 7.03 6.04
N ASP A 125 -3.55 6.95 6.33
CA ASP A 125 -4.05 6.25 7.52
C ASP A 125 -3.99 4.73 7.38
N ALA A 126 -4.15 4.20 6.16
CA ALA A 126 -3.96 2.77 5.90
C ALA A 126 -2.50 2.36 6.11
N LEU A 127 -1.56 3.13 5.56
CA LEU A 127 -0.13 2.90 5.77
C LEU A 127 0.24 3.02 7.25
N PHE A 128 -0.26 4.06 7.93
CA PHE A 128 0.00 4.25 9.36
C PHE A 128 -0.50 3.08 10.19
N ASN A 129 -1.74 2.64 10.00
CA ASN A 129 -2.30 1.48 10.71
C ASN A 129 -1.55 0.20 10.38
N PHE A 130 -1.18 -0.03 9.12
CA PHE A 130 -0.38 -1.18 8.74
C PHE A 130 0.97 -1.21 9.47
N LEU A 131 1.70 -0.09 9.47
CA LEU A 131 2.97 0.04 10.18
C LEU A 131 2.81 -0.15 11.69
N ALA A 132 1.73 0.38 12.29
CA ALA A 132 1.45 0.17 13.70
C ALA A 132 1.27 -1.32 14.04
N LEU A 133 0.65 -2.11 13.15
CA LEU A 133 0.47 -3.55 13.35
C LEU A 133 1.76 -4.37 13.12
N LEU A 134 2.84 -3.77 12.61
CA LEU A 134 4.13 -4.42 12.47
C LEU A 134 4.83 -4.50 13.83
N GLY A 135 4.56 -5.57 14.56
CA GLY A 135 5.17 -5.85 15.86
C GLY A 135 4.30 -5.45 17.05
N TRP A 136 3.12 -4.90 16.82
CA TRP A 136 2.12 -4.64 17.87
C TRP A 136 0.76 -5.21 17.47
N SER A 137 -0.04 -5.58 18.47
CA SER A 137 -1.42 -6.02 18.26
C SER A 137 -2.35 -5.41 19.31
N PRO A 138 -3.48 -4.82 18.91
CA PRO A 138 -4.51 -4.34 19.84
C PRO A 138 -5.24 -5.50 20.54
N GLY A 139 -5.07 -6.74 20.09
CA GLY A 139 -5.87 -7.90 20.50
C GLY A 139 -7.20 -7.99 19.75
N ASN A 140 -7.97 -9.04 20.03
CA ASN A 140 -9.32 -9.28 19.48
C ASN A 140 -9.39 -9.28 17.94
N ASP A 141 -8.30 -9.65 17.27
CA ASP A 141 -8.17 -9.68 15.80
C ASP A 141 -8.56 -8.36 15.09
N ILE A 142 -8.42 -7.22 15.78
CA ILE A 142 -8.67 -5.89 15.21
C ILE A 142 -7.49 -5.50 14.30
N GLU A 143 -7.77 -5.30 13.01
CA GLU A 143 -6.75 -4.91 12.03
C GLU A 143 -6.99 -3.55 11.38
N ILE A 144 -8.23 -3.04 11.38
CA ILE A 144 -8.60 -1.75 10.77
C ILE A 144 -9.03 -0.79 11.89
N MET A 145 -8.30 0.31 12.06
CA MET A 145 -8.47 1.26 13.18
C MET A 145 -8.19 2.70 12.77
N THR A 146 -9.01 3.65 13.22
CA THR A 146 -8.66 5.07 13.12
C THR A 146 -7.44 5.43 13.98
N ARG A 147 -6.85 6.61 13.76
CA ARG A 147 -5.74 7.09 14.60
C ARG A 147 -6.13 7.21 16.06
N GLU A 148 -7.34 7.65 16.33
CA GLU A 148 -7.88 7.81 17.68
C GLU A 148 -8.00 6.45 18.37
N GLN A 149 -8.50 5.42 17.64
CA GLN A 149 -8.55 4.05 18.14
C GLN A 149 -7.15 3.50 18.42
N MET A 150 -6.19 3.72 17.53
CA MET A 150 -4.80 3.31 17.76
C MET A 150 -4.20 3.99 19.00
N ILE A 151 -4.43 5.29 19.20
CA ILE A 151 -3.98 6.02 20.40
C ILE A 151 -4.62 5.42 21.66
N GLN A 152 -5.91 5.08 21.63
CA GLN A 152 -6.62 4.50 22.77
C GLN A 152 -6.17 3.07 23.10
N TYR A 153 -5.81 2.29 22.08
CA TYR A 153 -5.46 0.87 22.26
C TYR A 153 -3.96 0.65 22.46
N PHE A 154 -3.11 1.62 22.10
CA PHE A 154 -1.68 1.44 22.15
C PHE A 154 -1.20 1.20 23.57
N ASP A 155 -0.41 0.14 23.72
CA ASP A 155 0.24 -0.26 24.95
C ASP A 155 1.60 -0.82 24.57
N LEU A 156 2.66 -0.20 25.07
CA LEU A 156 4.05 -0.58 24.78
C LEU A 156 4.34 -2.02 25.24
N ALA A 157 3.71 -2.48 26.32
CA ALA A 157 3.87 -3.85 26.83
C ALA A 157 3.35 -4.92 25.87
N ARG A 158 2.53 -4.54 24.88
CA ARG A 158 2.00 -5.45 23.84
C ARG A 158 2.87 -5.50 22.59
N VAL A 159 3.95 -4.72 22.53
CA VAL A 159 4.90 -4.79 21.42
C VAL A 159 5.71 -6.09 21.54
N LYS A 160 5.74 -6.85 20.45
CA LYS A 160 6.39 -8.15 20.38
C LYS A 160 7.88 -7.98 20.08
N PRO A 161 8.76 -8.77 20.71
CA PRO A 161 10.21 -8.74 20.44
C PRO A 161 10.61 -9.43 19.13
N SER A 162 9.70 -10.17 18.50
CA SER A 162 9.96 -10.86 17.23
C SER A 162 9.89 -9.90 16.03
N PRO A 163 10.79 -10.01 15.03
CA PRO A 163 10.71 -9.26 13.79
C PRO A 163 9.35 -9.37 13.10
N ALA A 164 8.86 -8.24 12.58
CA ALA A 164 7.62 -8.19 11.83
C ALA A 164 7.90 -8.29 10.33
N ARG A 165 7.23 -9.21 9.64
CA ARG A 165 7.33 -9.34 8.19
C ARG A 165 6.50 -8.28 7.50
N PHE A 166 7.10 -7.54 6.57
CA PHE A 166 6.38 -6.65 5.67
C PHE A 166 5.61 -7.49 4.62
N ASP A 167 4.29 -7.34 4.59
CA ASP A 167 3.41 -8.01 3.63
C ASP A 167 2.65 -6.97 2.78
N MET A 168 3.08 -6.81 1.53
CA MET A 168 2.46 -5.88 0.59
C MET A 168 1.00 -6.23 0.29
N LYS A 169 0.65 -7.52 0.21
CA LYS A 169 -0.74 -7.93 -0.08
C LYS A 169 -1.65 -7.57 1.07
N LYS A 170 -1.17 -7.70 2.31
CA LYS A 170 -1.90 -7.25 3.49
C LYS A 170 -2.08 -5.73 3.47
N LEU A 171 -1.04 -4.96 3.13
CA LEU A 171 -1.14 -3.51 3.00
C LEU A 171 -2.15 -3.09 1.91
N GLU A 172 -2.12 -3.71 0.73
CA GLU A 172 -3.10 -3.47 -0.35
C GLU A 172 -4.54 -3.78 0.11
N TRP A 173 -4.74 -4.92 0.79
CA TRP A 173 -6.04 -5.28 1.35
C TRP A 173 -6.52 -4.26 2.39
N MET A 174 -5.65 -3.85 3.32
CA MET A 174 -5.97 -2.82 4.30
C MET A 174 -6.32 -1.51 3.59
N ASN A 175 -5.51 -1.09 2.61
CA ASN A 175 -5.75 0.14 1.87
C ASN A 175 -7.09 0.14 1.14
N ASN A 176 -7.49 -0.99 0.54
CA ASN A 176 -8.83 -1.16 -0.02
C ASN A 176 -9.93 -0.96 1.04
N LYS A 177 -9.78 -1.50 2.25
CA LYS A 177 -10.74 -1.27 3.34
C LYS A 177 -10.85 0.22 3.68
N TYR A 178 -9.73 0.92 3.78
CA TYR A 178 -9.73 2.37 4.00
C TYR A 178 -10.39 3.14 2.86
N ILE A 179 -10.11 2.78 1.62
CA ILE A 179 -10.77 3.36 0.44
C ILE A 179 -12.28 3.15 0.49
N CYS A 180 -12.75 1.95 0.86
CA CYS A 180 -14.17 1.65 0.97
C CYS A 180 -14.87 2.42 2.11
N MET A 181 -14.13 2.81 3.15
CA MET A 181 -14.65 3.63 4.25
C MET A 181 -14.70 5.13 3.91
N LEU A 182 -14.04 5.58 2.85
CA LEU A 182 -14.11 6.98 2.44
C LEU A 182 -15.53 7.36 2.01
N PRO A 183 -16.02 8.55 2.38
CA PRO A 183 -17.14 9.17 1.68
C PRO A 183 -16.84 9.25 0.19
N LEU A 184 -17.84 8.96 -0.66
CA LEU A 184 -17.68 8.95 -2.11
C LEU A 184 -17.08 10.28 -2.63
N THR A 185 -17.47 11.41 -2.03
CA THR A 185 -16.92 12.74 -2.36
C THR A 185 -15.40 12.81 -2.19
N ARG A 186 -14.86 12.26 -1.10
CA ARG A 186 -13.42 12.21 -0.85
C ARG A 186 -12.71 11.25 -1.80
N PHE A 187 -13.34 10.12 -2.10
CA PHE A 187 -12.81 9.20 -3.09
C PHE A 187 -12.71 9.85 -4.48
N ILE A 188 -13.72 10.62 -4.88
CA ILE A 188 -13.72 11.39 -6.13
C ILE A 188 -12.57 12.41 -6.16
N ASP A 189 -12.29 13.11 -5.06
CA ASP A 189 -11.18 14.08 -5.00
C ASP A 189 -9.82 13.40 -5.24
N TYR A 190 -9.56 12.28 -4.55
CA TYR A 190 -8.35 11.49 -4.80
C TYR A 190 -8.31 10.94 -6.24
N ALA A 191 -9.45 10.47 -6.75
CA ALA A 191 -9.53 9.94 -8.10
C ALA A 191 -9.24 11.02 -9.15
N LYS A 192 -9.75 12.24 -8.98
CA LYS A 192 -9.44 13.38 -9.85
C LYS A 192 -7.94 13.70 -9.87
N GLN A 193 -7.30 13.71 -8.70
CA GLN A 193 -5.87 13.95 -8.59
C GLN A 193 -5.07 12.87 -9.34
N ALA A 194 -5.39 11.59 -9.11
CA ALA A 194 -4.72 10.48 -9.78
C ALA A 194 -4.95 10.48 -11.30
N VAL A 195 -6.19 10.75 -11.75
CA VAL A 195 -6.52 10.89 -13.18
C VAL A 195 -5.71 12.01 -13.83
N SER A 196 -5.53 13.15 -13.17
CA SER A 196 -4.75 14.26 -13.73
C SER A 196 -3.29 13.89 -14.02
N ALA A 197 -2.74 12.89 -13.31
CA ALA A 197 -1.39 12.38 -13.52
C ALA A 197 -1.28 11.37 -14.69
N THR A 198 -2.41 10.90 -15.24
CA THR A 198 -2.42 9.92 -16.36
C THR A 198 -2.23 10.56 -17.74
N GLY A 199 -2.42 11.87 -17.85
CA GLY A 199 -2.42 12.59 -19.13
C GLY A 199 -3.66 12.31 -19.99
N TRP A 200 -4.71 11.67 -19.46
CA TRP A 200 -5.96 11.47 -20.19
C TRP A 200 -6.71 12.78 -20.36
N ASN A 201 -7.26 13.00 -21.56
CA ASN A 201 -8.25 14.06 -21.75
C ASN A 201 -9.59 13.58 -21.20
N VAL A 202 -9.86 13.89 -19.93
CA VAL A 202 -11.12 13.52 -19.26
C VAL A 202 -12.16 14.60 -19.55
N ASP A 203 -12.62 14.62 -20.81
CA ASP A 203 -13.74 15.44 -21.26
C ASP A 203 -15.06 14.67 -21.06
N VAL A 204 -15.44 14.47 -19.80
CA VAL A 204 -16.69 13.82 -19.41
C VAL A 204 -17.43 14.67 -18.40
N SER A 205 -18.75 14.49 -18.32
CA SER A 205 -19.53 15.21 -17.31
C SER A 205 -19.11 14.81 -15.89
N SER A 206 -19.26 15.73 -14.94
CA SER A 206 -19.01 15.42 -13.52
C SER A 206 -19.87 14.26 -13.03
N GLU A 207 -21.10 14.14 -13.52
CA GLU A 207 -22.01 13.04 -13.17
C GLU A 207 -21.48 11.69 -13.69
N TYR A 208 -20.98 11.64 -14.93
CA TYR A 208 -20.36 10.45 -15.48
C TYR A 208 -19.17 10.00 -14.61
N PHE A 209 -18.29 10.94 -14.27
CA PHE A 209 -17.12 10.65 -13.44
C PHE A 209 -17.50 10.12 -12.05
N GLN A 210 -18.55 10.69 -11.45
CA GLN A 210 -19.07 10.22 -10.16
C GLN A 210 -19.60 8.79 -10.24
N ARG A 211 -20.32 8.43 -11.31
CA ARG A 211 -20.81 7.05 -11.53
C ARG A 211 -19.65 6.06 -11.69
N VAL A 212 -18.61 6.43 -12.45
CA VAL A 212 -17.38 5.62 -12.57
C VAL A 212 -16.72 5.42 -11.20
N CYS A 213 -16.57 6.49 -10.43
CA CYS A 213 -16.00 6.42 -9.09
C CYS A 213 -16.80 5.51 -8.16
N ALA A 214 -18.13 5.63 -8.14
CA ALA A 214 -19.01 4.81 -7.32
C ALA A 214 -18.90 3.32 -7.70
N LEU A 215 -18.80 3.01 -8.99
CA LEU A 215 -18.62 1.64 -9.48
C LEU A 215 -17.27 1.03 -9.06
N LEU A 216 -16.21 1.84 -9.03
CA LEU A 216 -14.83 1.35 -8.88
C LEU A 216 -14.26 1.48 -7.46
N GLN A 217 -14.87 2.27 -6.58
CA GLN A 217 -14.37 2.50 -5.21
C GLN A 217 -14.08 1.18 -4.48
N SER A 218 -15.04 0.25 -4.48
CA SER A 218 -14.87 -1.06 -3.82
C SER A 218 -13.81 -1.98 -4.45
N ARG A 219 -13.39 -1.68 -5.68
CA ARG A 219 -12.41 -2.45 -6.46
C ARG A 219 -11.03 -1.81 -6.48
N THR A 220 -10.89 -0.62 -5.90
CA THR A 220 -9.64 0.13 -5.88
C THR A 220 -8.82 -0.31 -4.68
N ASN A 221 -7.65 -0.89 -4.92
CA ASN A 221 -6.70 -1.23 -3.86
C ASN A 221 -5.78 -0.06 -3.58
N THR A 222 -5.35 0.66 -4.61
CA THR A 222 -4.61 1.93 -4.49
C THR A 222 -5.08 2.91 -5.55
N PHE A 223 -4.85 4.21 -5.36
CA PHE A 223 -5.17 5.20 -6.39
C PHE A 223 -4.29 5.08 -7.65
N ASP A 224 -3.26 4.24 -7.66
CA ASP A 224 -2.52 3.90 -8.88
C ASP A 224 -3.34 2.99 -9.83
N ASP A 225 -4.29 2.21 -9.29
CA ASP A 225 -5.21 1.37 -10.07
C ASP A 225 -6.04 2.17 -11.08
N ILE A 226 -6.17 3.48 -10.87
CA ILE A 226 -6.85 4.39 -11.80
C ILE A 226 -6.27 4.33 -13.19
N LYS A 227 -4.98 4.03 -13.37
CA LYS A 227 -4.36 3.83 -14.68
C LYS A 227 -5.05 2.74 -15.51
N GLN A 228 -5.73 1.80 -14.87
CA GLN A 228 -6.49 0.72 -15.52
C GLN A 228 -7.89 1.16 -15.95
N TRP A 229 -8.37 2.34 -15.55
CA TRP A 229 -9.73 2.83 -15.84
C TRP A 229 -9.85 3.50 -17.20
N GLY A 230 -8.77 3.49 -18.01
CA GLY A 230 -8.70 4.24 -19.26
C GLY A 230 -9.84 3.95 -20.22
N TYR A 231 -10.40 2.73 -20.17
CA TYR A 231 -11.54 2.36 -21.01
C TYR A 231 -12.83 3.15 -20.70
N PHE A 232 -12.94 3.85 -19.56
CA PHE A 232 -14.05 4.79 -19.32
C PHE A 232 -13.83 6.17 -19.96
N PHE A 233 -12.59 6.54 -20.27
CA PHE A 233 -12.24 7.92 -20.64
C PHE A 233 -11.66 8.06 -22.04
N LYS A 234 -11.18 6.96 -22.65
CA LYS A 234 -10.64 6.94 -24.01
C LYS A 234 -11.65 6.33 -24.98
N GLU A 235 -11.70 6.83 -26.21
CA GLU A 235 -12.47 6.17 -27.28
C GLU A 235 -11.78 4.89 -27.75
N GLU A 236 -10.49 5.02 -28.09
CA GLU A 236 -9.61 3.91 -28.43
C GLU A 236 -9.03 3.26 -27.17
N ILE A 237 -9.00 1.93 -27.15
CA ILE A 237 -8.53 1.14 -26.01
C ILE A 237 -7.52 0.08 -26.46
N ASP A 238 -6.56 -0.19 -25.59
CA ASP A 238 -5.60 -1.27 -25.78
C ASP A 238 -6.22 -2.60 -25.37
N TYR A 239 -5.90 -3.67 -26.09
CA TYR A 239 -6.40 -5.01 -25.83
C TYR A 239 -5.30 -5.93 -25.31
N ASP A 240 -5.60 -6.69 -24.26
CA ASP A 240 -4.77 -7.81 -23.82
C ASP A 240 -4.79 -8.90 -24.90
N GLU A 241 -3.70 -9.01 -25.65
CA GLU A 241 -3.57 -9.97 -26.76
C GLU A 241 -3.78 -11.42 -26.30
N SER A 242 -3.30 -11.79 -25.11
CA SER A 242 -3.50 -13.14 -24.57
C SER A 242 -4.98 -13.42 -24.31
N ALA A 243 -5.70 -12.44 -23.79
CA ALA A 243 -7.14 -12.54 -23.54
C ALA A 243 -7.92 -12.61 -24.86
N VAL A 244 -7.57 -11.78 -25.85
CA VAL A 244 -8.16 -11.81 -27.20
C VAL A 244 -8.01 -13.19 -27.83
N GLN A 245 -6.81 -13.77 -27.82
CA GLN A 245 -6.55 -15.10 -28.38
C GLN A 245 -7.36 -16.21 -27.70
N LYS A 246 -7.51 -16.14 -26.36
CA LYS A 246 -8.27 -17.14 -25.58
C LYS A 246 -9.79 -16.99 -25.69
N THR A 247 -10.28 -15.86 -26.21
CA THR A 247 -11.71 -15.53 -26.23
C THR A 247 -12.20 -15.18 -27.63
N LEU A 248 -11.86 -14.00 -28.14
CA LEU A 248 -12.42 -13.41 -29.35
C LEU A 248 -12.03 -14.17 -30.62
N LYS A 249 -10.84 -14.78 -30.65
CA LYS A 249 -10.35 -15.58 -31.79
C LYS A 249 -10.96 -16.98 -31.87
N LYS A 250 -11.86 -17.36 -30.95
CA LYS A 250 -12.55 -18.66 -31.03
C LYS A 250 -13.55 -18.70 -32.19
N PRO A 251 -13.69 -19.85 -32.87
CA PRO A 251 -14.68 -20.01 -33.94
C PRO A 251 -16.10 -19.66 -33.48
N GLY A 252 -16.86 -18.98 -34.34
CA GLY A 252 -18.25 -18.58 -34.08
C GLY A 252 -18.43 -17.35 -33.20
N MET A 253 -17.36 -16.83 -32.55
CA MET A 253 -17.47 -15.64 -31.70
C MET A 253 -17.90 -14.39 -32.47
N LYS A 254 -17.48 -14.28 -33.74
CA LYS A 254 -17.89 -13.19 -34.64
C LYS A 254 -19.41 -13.11 -34.78
N ASP A 255 -20.06 -14.25 -35.01
CA ASP A 255 -21.51 -14.33 -35.21
C ASP A 255 -22.26 -14.05 -33.91
N ILE A 256 -21.78 -14.60 -32.78
CA ILE A 256 -22.36 -14.40 -31.45
C ILE A 256 -22.33 -12.91 -31.08
N LEU A 257 -21.19 -12.24 -31.22
CA LEU A 257 -21.07 -10.81 -30.91
C LEU A 257 -21.86 -9.93 -31.88
N SER A 258 -21.99 -10.34 -33.15
CA SER A 258 -22.81 -9.62 -34.14
C SER A 258 -24.30 -9.68 -33.78
N ALA A 259 -24.79 -10.84 -33.35
CA ALA A 259 -26.17 -11.01 -32.89
C ALA A 259 -26.43 -10.19 -31.61
N LEU A 260 -25.51 -10.24 -30.63
CA LEU A 260 -25.60 -9.41 -29.43
C LEU A 260 -25.62 -7.92 -29.75
N LYS A 261 -24.71 -7.47 -30.61
CA LYS A 261 -24.63 -6.07 -31.06
C LYS A 261 -25.96 -5.61 -31.66
N THR A 262 -26.57 -6.43 -32.52
CA THR A 262 -27.88 -6.14 -33.14
C THR A 262 -29.00 -6.04 -32.10
N LEU A 263 -29.02 -6.94 -31.11
CA LEU A 263 -30.02 -6.89 -30.05
C LEU A 263 -29.85 -5.63 -29.17
N LEU A 264 -28.62 -5.32 -28.76
CA LEU A 264 -28.29 -4.16 -27.93
C LEU A 264 -28.63 -2.81 -28.58
N GLU A 265 -28.65 -2.73 -29.92
CA GLU A 265 -29.07 -1.52 -30.64
C GLU A 265 -30.56 -1.20 -30.37
N THR A 266 -31.39 -2.22 -30.18
CA THR A 266 -32.87 -2.10 -30.12
C THR A 266 -33.45 -1.92 -28.72
N VAL A 267 -32.71 -2.27 -27.67
CA VAL A 267 -33.19 -2.21 -26.27
C VAL A 267 -32.81 -0.91 -25.58
N ASP A 268 -33.54 -0.53 -24.53
CA ASP A 268 -33.06 0.51 -23.61
C ASP A 268 -31.75 0.08 -22.96
N PHE A 269 -30.82 1.02 -22.78
CA PHE A 269 -29.46 0.69 -22.36
C PHE A 269 -29.30 0.77 -20.84
N THR A 270 -30.12 -0.01 -20.12
CA THR A 270 -30.09 -0.15 -18.66
C THR A 270 -29.42 -1.46 -18.26
N VAL A 271 -28.92 -1.57 -17.02
CA VAL A 271 -28.32 -2.81 -16.49
C VAL A 271 -29.19 -4.05 -16.77
N ASN A 272 -30.48 -4.01 -16.40
CA ASN A 272 -31.39 -5.14 -16.56
C ASN A 272 -31.58 -5.53 -18.04
N SER A 273 -31.77 -4.53 -18.92
CA SER A 273 -31.95 -4.77 -20.36
C SER A 273 -30.69 -5.31 -21.02
N ILE A 274 -29.51 -4.89 -20.57
CA ILE A 274 -28.20 -5.41 -21.02
C ILE A 274 -28.06 -6.87 -20.59
N GLU A 275 -28.30 -7.17 -19.31
CA GLU A 275 -28.24 -8.53 -18.76
C GLU A 275 -29.20 -9.48 -19.50
N ASP A 276 -30.47 -9.10 -19.65
CA ASP A 276 -31.47 -9.88 -20.37
C ASP A 276 -31.07 -10.14 -21.83
N SER A 277 -30.47 -9.14 -22.48
CA SER A 277 -30.00 -9.28 -23.86
C SER A 277 -28.85 -10.27 -23.98
N ILE A 278 -27.90 -10.23 -23.03
CA ILE A 278 -26.79 -11.17 -22.99
C ILE A 278 -27.30 -12.59 -22.74
N HIS A 279 -28.21 -12.79 -21.77
CA HIS A 279 -28.80 -14.10 -21.49
C HIS A 279 -29.60 -14.67 -22.67
N LYS A 280 -30.33 -13.84 -23.42
CA LYS A 280 -31.03 -14.26 -24.65
C LYS A 280 -30.06 -14.78 -25.71
N ILE A 281 -28.93 -14.10 -25.90
CA ILE A 281 -27.89 -14.56 -26.83
C ILE A 281 -27.24 -15.84 -26.34
N GLU A 282 -26.96 -15.95 -25.04
CA GLU A 282 -26.42 -17.18 -24.46
C GLU A 282 -27.36 -18.36 -24.71
N GLN A 283 -28.66 -18.19 -24.50
CA GLN A 283 -29.66 -19.21 -24.80
C GLN A 283 -29.72 -19.57 -26.30
N ALA A 284 -29.77 -18.57 -27.18
CA ALA A 284 -29.87 -18.77 -28.63
C ALA A 284 -28.68 -19.53 -29.22
N TYR A 285 -27.48 -19.32 -28.67
CA TYR A 285 -26.24 -19.98 -29.11
C TYR A 285 -25.83 -21.16 -28.22
N SER A 286 -26.68 -21.60 -27.29
CA SER A 286 -26.39 -22.70 -26.35
C SER A 286 -25.10 -22.50 -25.54
N ILE A 287 -24.82 -21.26 -25.15
CA ILE A 287 -23.69 -20.88 -24.30
C ILE A 287 -24.15 -20.95 -22.84
N PRO A 288 -23.40 -21.60 -21.93
CA PRO A 288 -23.75 -21.60 -20.51
C PRO A 288 -23.81 -20.19 -19.94
N GLN A 289 -24.79 -19.94 -19.07
CA GLN A 289 -25.06 -18.60 -18.53
C GLN A 289 -23.82 -17.95 -17.91
N GLY A 290 -23.58 -16.68 -18.24
CA GLY A 290 -22.45 -15.87 -17.79
C GLY A 290 -21.12 -16.16 -18.49
N LYS A 291 -21.03 -17.15 -19.39
CA LYS A 291 -19.79 -17.42 -20.13
C LYS A 291 -19.52 -16.39 -21.22
N LEU A 292 -20.54 -15.67 -21.69
CA LEU A 292 -20.37 -14.61 -22.69
C LEU A 292 -19.84 -13.30 -22.07
N ASN A 293 -19.99 -13.13 -20.75
CA ASN A 293 -19.53 -11.93 -20.04
C ASN A 293 -18.03 -11.67 -20.21
N PHE A 294 -17.21 -12.72 -20.22
CA PHE A 294 -15.77 -12.56 -20.36
C PHE A 294 -15.37 -12.09 -21.78
N PRO A 295 -15.81 -12.74 -22.88
CA PRO A 295 -15.65 -12.20 -24.24
C PRO A 295 -16.14 -10.76 -24.41
N ILE A 296 -17.34 -10.43 -23.92
CA ILE A 296 -17.90 -9.07 -24.02
C ILE A 296 -16.99 -8.08 -23.30
N ARG A 297 -16.53 -8.41 -22.07
CA ARG A 297 -15.60 -7.55 -21.32
C ARG A 297 -14.34 -7.26 -22.13
N ILE A 298 -13.71 -8.28 -22.72
CA ILE A 298 -12.53 -8.08 -23.56
C ILE A 298 -12.88 -7.15 -24.72
N ALA A 299 -13.99 -7.42 -25.43
CA ALA A 299 -14.40 -6.60 -26.58
C ALA A 299 -14.60 -5.12 -26.23
N ILE A 300 -15.20 -4.80 -25.08
CA ILE A 300 -15.58 -3.43 -24.72
C ILE A 300 -14.59 -2.71 -23.79
N THR A 301 -13.72 -3.42 -23.07
CA THR A 301 -12.76 -2.81 -22.11
C THR A 301 -11.31 -3.12 -22.42
N GLY A 302 -11.05 -4.13 -23.27
CA GLY A 302 -9.69 -4.58 -23.60
C GLY A 302 -9.02 -5.42 -22.52
N ILE A 303 -9.59 -5.49 -21.31
CA ILE A 303 -8.96 -6.11 -20.15
C ILE A 303 -9.82 -7.22 -19.53
N SER A 304 -9.17 -8.19 -18.89
CA SER A 304 -9.82 -9.38 -18.33
C SER A 304 -10.50 -9.17 -16.97
N ARG A 305 -10.20 -8.08 -16.27
CA ARG A 305 -10.66 -7.79 -14.90
C ARG A 305 -11.35 -6.44 -14.85
N GLY A 306 -12.23 -6.24 -13.88
CA GLY A 306 -12.91 -4.96 -13.67
C GLY A 306 -14.15 -5.09 -12.80
N ALA A 307 -14.91 -4.02 -12.69
CA ALA A 307 -16.20 -3.99 -12.00
C ALA A 307 -17.28 -4.79 -12.76
N GLY A 308 -18.49 -4.86 -12.22
CA GLY A 308 -19.63 -5.57 -12.84
C GLY A 308 -19.81 -5.18 -14.32
N LEU A 309 -20.01 -6.20 -15.18
CA LEU A 309 -19.98 -5.98 -16.63
C LEU A 309 -21.14 -5.11 -17.08
N TYR A 310 -22.34 -5.39 -16.57
CA TYR A 310 -23.57 -4.75 -17.01
C TYR A 310 -23.60 -3.27 -16.60
N GLU A 311 -23.17 -2.97 -15.37
CA GLU A 311 -22.99 -1.61 -14.87
C GLU A 311 -21.88 -0.87 -15.63
N THR A 312 -20.78 -1.57 -15.96
CA THR A 312 -19.71 -1.02 -16.81
C THR A 312 -20.27 -0.63 -18.18
N MET A 313 -21.06 -1.50 -18.81
CA MET A 313 -21.69 -1.21 -20.10
C MET A 313 -22.64 -0.02 -19.99
N GLU A 314 -23.56 -0.03 -19.03
CA GLU A 314 -24.51 1.07 -18.81
C GLU A 314 -23.78 2.42 -18.64
N ILE A 315 -22.71 2.46 -17.84
CA ILE A 315 -21.91 3.67 -17.65
C ILE A 315 -21.17 4.05 -18.93
N LEU A 316 -20.55 3.12 -19.66
CA LEU A 316 -19.92 3.42 -20.95
C LEU A 316 -20.92 4.00 -21.97
N GLY A 317 -22.18 3.57 -21.89
CA GLY A 317 -23.27 3.99 -22.75
C GLY A 317 -23.33 3.23 -24.06
N LYS A 318 -24.54 3.19 -24.65
CA LYS A 318 -24.85 2.39 -25.85
C LYS A 318 -23.86 2.62 -26.97
N LYS A 319 -23.66 3.87 -27.38
CA LYS A 319 -22.82 4.23 -28.53
C LYS A 319 -21.42 3.62 -28.41
N ARG A 320 -20.73 3.87 -27.29
CA ARG A 320 -19.35 3.40 -27.08
C ARG A 320 -19.26 1.88 -27.02
N CYS A 321 -20.23 1.22 -26.38
CA CYS A 321 -20.29 -0.24 -26.38
C CYS A 321 -20.47 -0.81 -27.79
N ILE A 322 -21.38 -0.26 -28.60
CA ILE A 322 -21.62 -0.70 -29.98
C ILE A 322 -20.41 -0.45 -30.88
N ASP A 323 -19.77 0.73 -30.78
CA ASP A 323 -18.58 1.07 -31.55
C ASP A 323 -17.42 0.10 -31.24
N ARG A 324 -17.21 -0.23 -29.96
CA ARG A 324 -16.17 -1.20 -29.55
C ARG A 324 -16.50 -2.63 -29.94
N LEU A 325 -17.78 -3.03 -29.91
CA LEU A 325 -18.21 -4.32 -30.44
C LEU A 325 -17.95 -4.40 -31.95
N ASN A 326 -18.28 -3.36 -32.72
CA ASN A 326 -17.99 -3.29 -34.14
C ASN A 326 -16.49 -3.46 -34.42
N TYR A 327 -15.65 -2.73 -33.68
CA TYR A 327 -14.19 -2.87 -33.79
C TYR A 327 -13.72 -4.29 -33.50
N ALA A 328 -14.20 -4.90 -32.41
CA ALA A 328 -13.84 -6.26 -32.03
C ALA A 328 -14.28 -7.30 -33.08
N ILE A 329 -15.50 -7.19 -33.60
CA ILE A 329 -16.05 -8.07 -34.65
C ILE A 329 -15.23 -7.96 -35.95
N ALA A 330 -14.81 -6.75 -36.32
CA ALA A 330 -14.09 -6.50 -37.56
C ALA A 330 -12.61 -6.91 -37.48
N ASN A 331 -11.95 -6.67 -36.35
CA ASN A 331 -10.49 -6.74 -36.25
C ASN A 331 -9.97 -7.85 -35.32
N LEU A 332 -10.73 -8.22 -34.28
CA LEU A 332 -10.24 -9.09 -33.21
C LEU A 332 -10.83 -10.50 -33.27
N CYS A 333 -12.05 -10.65 -33.78
CA CYS A 333 -12.65 -11.96 -33.94
C CYS A 333 -11.89 -12.83 -34.96
N GLY A 334 -12.00 -14.15 -34.77
CA GLY A 334 -11.45 -15.19 -35.65
C GLY A 334 -12.38 -15.53 -36.80
#